data_AF-A0A0M9E1S0-F1
#
_entry.id   AF-A0A0M9E1S0-F1
#
_cell.length_a   1.000
_cell.length_b   1.000
_cell.length_c   1.000
_cell.angle_alpha   90.00
_cell.angle_beta   90.00
_cell.angle_gamma   90.00
#
_symmetry.space_group_name_H-M   'P 1'
#
loop_
_entity.id
_entity.type
_entity.pdbx_description
1 polymer ?
#
loop_
_entity_poly.entity_id
_entity_poly.type
_entity_poly.pdbx_seq_one_letter_code
_entity_poly.pdbx_strand_id
1 'polypeptide(L)'
;MASEVFQIVYPMMTYLGNLRSRIKSDSDVNSDDIRNKLKLMHTTIENSVKDIQTPGKTISKIDQFPDNIKTQAQLIGYIMVGLSDSVMIDALKKNKSLQNEWIENPLENEIFGRRSSGDLFDSLMIESESSQDLAEVFYGALCMGFTYDNEKTKVAKKRLFQILPDSITKNNKYLSPGSSEAVCAKEKKLPPYFGYTATFVMIAVSILFYLISSNVLWKIATDDIRNTAEIIRQLEVE
;
A
#
# COMPACT_ATOMS: atom_id res chain seq x y z
N MET A 1 -3.59 2.90 -11.71
CA MET A 1 -4.33 1.72 -12.18
C MET A 1 -3.36 0.55 -12.11
N ALA A 2 -3.70 -0.53 -11.39
CA ALA A 2 -2.82 -1.68 -11.22
C ALA A 2 -2.62 -2.41 -12.55
N SER A 3 -1.45 -3.03 -12.77
CA SER A 3 -1.20 -3.83 -13.97
C SER A 3 -2.20 -4.99 -14.07
N GLU A 4 -2.46 -5.45 -15.30
CA GLU A 4 -3.33 -6.60 -15.56
C GLU A 4 -2.77 -7.86 -14.89
N VAL A 5 -1.44 -8.02 -14.88
CA VAL A 5 -0.74 -9.08 -14.13
C VAL A 5 -1.02 -9.00 -12.64
N PHE A 6 -0.98 -7.80 -12.04
CA PHE A 6 -1.28 -7.64 -10.63
C PHE A 6 -2.73 -8.02 -10.31
N GLN A 7 -3.68 -7.69 -11.18
CA GLN A 7 -5.08 -8.08 -11.03
C GLN A 7 -5.27 -9.61 -11.06
N ILE A 8 -4.45 -10.34 -11.82
CA ILE A 8 -4.47 -11.81 -11.86
C ILE A 8 -3.98 -12.42 -10.55
N VAL A 9 -2.92 -11.88 -9.93
CA VAL A 9 -2.41 -12.42 -8.66
C VAL A 9 -3.20 -11.95 -7.44
N TYR A 10 -3.95 -10.85 -7.57
CA TYR A 10 -4.67 -10.22 -6.47
C TYR A 10 -5.61 -11.18 -5.71
N PRO A 11 -6.43 -12.04 -6.34
CA PRO A 11 -7.26 -13.00 -5.63
C PRO A 11 -6.48 -13.92 -4.69
N MET A 12 -5.27 -14.34 -5.08
CA MET A 12 -4.41 -15.19 -4.24
C MET A 12 -3.84 -14.40 -3.07
N MET A 13 -3.41 -13.15 -3.29
CA MET A 13 -2.98 -12.26 -2.20
C MET A 13 -4.11 -12.01 -1.20
N THR A 14 -5.33 -11.73 -1.67
CA THR A 14 -6.51 -11.55 -0.81
C THR A 14 -6.83 -12.82 -0.03
N TYR A 15 -6.78 -13.99 -0.69
CA TYR A 15 -6.98 -15.28 -0.05
C TYR A 15 -5.97 -15.50 1.08
N LEU A 16 -4.67 -15.29 0.82
CA LEU A 16 -3.61 -15.42 1.83
C LEU A 16 -3.79 -14.44 3.01
N GLY A 17 -4.20 -13.20 2.74
CA GLY A 17 -4.51 -12.21 3.77
C GLY A 17 -5.63 -12.66 4.72
N ASN A 18 -6.71 -13.21 4.16
CA ASN A 18 -7.85 -13.75 4.93
C ASN A 18 -7.51 -15.08 5.60
N LEU A 19 -6.65 -15.89 4.98
CA LEU A 19 -6.24 -17.18 5.52
C LEU A 19 -5.47 -16.99 6.82
N ARG A 20 -4.59 -15.98 6.88
CA ARG A 20 -3.84 -15.65 8.09
C ARG A 20 -4.73 -15.30 9.28
N SER A 21 -5.87 -14.62 9.06
CA SER A 21 -6.81 -14.33 10.14
C SER A 21 -7.62 -15.56 10.53
N ARG A 22 -8.08 -16.34 9.55
CA ARG A 22 -8.87 -17.57 9.77
C ARG A 22 -8.11 -18.63 10.58
N ILE A 23 -6.85 -18.91 10.23
CA ILE A 23 -6.01 -19.89 10.94
C ILE A 23 -5.75 -19.45 12.39
N LYS A 24 -5.71 -18.14 12.66
CA LYS A 24 -5.52 -17.65 14.03
C LYS A 24 -6.77 -17.78 14.90
N SER A 25 -7.96 -17.80 14.29
CA SER A 25 -9.25 -17.87 14.98
C SER A 25 -9.82 -19.27 15.11
N ASP A 26 -9.51 -20.17 14.18
CA ASP A 26 -10.13 -21.49 14.05
C ASP A 26 -9.09 -22.60 14.28
N SER A 27 -9.39 -23.56 15.16
CA SER A 27 -8.45 -24.61 15.54
C SER A 27 -8.44 -25.81 14.60
N ASP A 28 -9.50 -26.02 13.81
CA ASP A 28 -9.69 -27.19 12.92
C ASP A 28 -9.50 -26.84 11.44
N VAL A 29 -8.34 -26.27 11.12
CA VAL A 29 -8.00 -25.97 9.74
C VAL A 29 -7.44 -27.21 9.04
N ASN A 30 -8.10 -27.67 7.98
CA ASN A 30 -7.59 -28.72 7.10
C ASN A 30 -6.45 -28.20 6.21
N SER A 31 -5.23 -28.66 6.49
CA SER A 31 -4.00 -28.29 5.77
C SER A 31 -4.05 -28.71 4.29
N ASP A 32 -4.58 -29.89 4.00
CA ASP A 32 -4.63 -30.45 2.63
C ASP A 32 -5.57 -29.64 1.73
N ASP A 33 -6.71 -29.20 2.25
CA ASP A 33 -7.65 -28.36 1.51
C ASP A 33 -7.01 -27.02 1.13
N ILE A 34 -6.27 -26.42 2.05
CA ILE A 34 -5.53 -25.17 1.78
C ILE A 34 -4.45 -25.42 0.73
N ARG A 35 -3.66 -26.48 0.89
CA ARG A 35 -2.57 -26.84 -0.01
C ARG A 35 -3.09 -27.04 -1.44
N ASN A 36 -4.16 -27.82 -1.61
CA ASN A 36 -4.81 -28.05 -2.90
C ASN A 36 -5.38 -26.77 -3.50
N LYS A 37 -5.98 -25.90 -2.67
CA LYS A 37 -6.49 -24.62 -3.12
C LYS A 37 -5.37 -23.70 -3.62
N LEU A 38 -4.25 -23.62 -2.91
CA LEU A 38 -3.10 -22.81 -3.30
C LEU A 38 -2.45 -23.30 -4.60
N LYS A 39 -2.33 -24.63 -4.79
CA LYS A 39 -1.89 -25.22 -6.06
C LYS A 39 -2.80 -24.84 -7.21
N LEU A 40 -4.12 -24.95 -7.03
CA LEU A 40 -5.09 -24.57 -8.05
C LEU A 40 -4.97 -23.08 -8.40
N MET A 41 -4.81 -22.20 -7.41
CA MET A 41 -4.62 -20.77 -7.63
C MET A 41 -3.30 -20.48 -8.36
N HIS A 42 -2.22 -21.18 -8.01
CA HIS A 42 -0.94 -21.09 -8.72
C HIS A 42 -1.10 -21.45 -10.20
N THR A 43 -1.69 -22.61 -10.52
CA THR A 43 -1.95 -23.02 -11.91
C THR A 43 -2.83 -22.02 -12.66
N THR A 44 -3.83 -21.45 -11.98
CA THR A 44 -4.71 -20.43 -12.56
C THR A 44 -3.94 -19.16 -12.91
N ILE A 45 -3.09 -18.69 -12.01
CA ILE A 45 -2.22 -17.52 -12.24
C ILE A 45 -1.28 -17.79 -13.41
N GLU A 46 -0.61 -18.93 -13.40
CA GLU A 46 0.39 -19.25 -14.43
C GLU A 46 -0.24 -19.29 -15.82
N ASN A 47 -1.42 -19.90 -15.96
CA ASN A 47 -2.16 -19.93 -17.22
C ASN A 47 -2.65 -18.54 -17.63
N SER A 48 -3.27 -17.81 -16.70
CA SER A 48 -3.82 -16.48 -17.01
C SER A 48 -2.73 -15.47 -17.39
N VAL A 49 -1.56 -15.53 -16.73
CA VAL A 49 -0.42 -14.67 -17.06
C VAL A 49 0.20 -15.05 -18.40
N LYS A 50 0.24 -16.35 -18.75
CA LYS A 50 0.70 -16.81 -20.07
C LYS A 50 -0.20 -16.29 -21.20
N ASP A 51 -1.51 -16.23 -20.98
CA ASP A 51 -2.47 -15.78 -22.00
C ASP A 51 -2.34 -14.29 -22.33
N ILE A 52 -1.93 -13.46 -21.35
CA ILE A 52 -1.77 -12.00 -21.54
C ILE A 52 -0.33 -11.59 -21.92
N GLN A 53 0.66 -12.44 -21.65
CA GLN A 53 2.05 -12.11 -21.97
C GLN A 53 2.35 -12.29 -23.46
N THR A 54 2.97 -11.28 -24.05
CA THR A 54 3.47 -11.36 -25.42
C THR A 54 4.55 -12.45 -25.50
N PRO A 55 4.45 -13.42 -26.44
CA PRO A 55 5.47 -14.46 -26.60
C PRO A 55 6.86 -13.84 -26.82
N GLY A 56 7.84 -14.21 -25.98
CA GLY A 56 9.25 -13.85 -26.20
C GLY A 56 9.96 -13.03 -25.11
N LYS A 57 9.30 -12.64 -24.01
CA LYS A 57 10.03 -12.13 -22.82
C LYS A 57 10.64 -13.27 -22.03
N THR A 58 11.83 -13.68 -22.45
CA THR A 58 12.64 -14.70 -21.76
C THR A 58 13.43 -14.04 -20.62
N ILE A 59 13.50 -14.70 -19.47
CA ILE A 59 14.27 -14.26 -18.30
C ILE A 59 15.76 -14.30 -18.62
N SER A 60 16.52 -13.27 -18.21
CA SER A 60 17.90 -13.07 -18.66
C SER A 60 18.91 -14.00 -17.96
N LYS A 61 18.58 -14.50 -16.76
CA LYS A 61 19.45 -15.30 -15.89
C LYS A 61 18.94 -16.72 -15.62
N ILE A 62 18.59 -17.46 -16.66
CA ILE A 62 18.00 -18.81 -16.56
C ILE A 62 18.84 -19.75 -15.68
N ASP A 63 20.17 -19.66 -15.76
CA ASP A 63 21.09 -20.61 -15.09
C ASP A 63 21.07 -20.58 -13.55
N GLN A 64 20.48 -19.54 -12.94
CA GLN A 64 20.38 -19.41 -11.48
C GLN A 64 19.05 -19.94 -10.93
N PHE A 65 18.10 -20.28 -11.80
CA PHE A 65 16.75 -20.66 -11.42
C PHE A 65 16.53 -22.18 -11.57
N PRO A 66 15.56 -22.76 -10.83
CA PRO A 66 15.10 -24.10 -11.11
C PRO A 66 14.77 -24.30 -12.60
N ASP A 67 15.06 -25.48 -13.15
CA ASP A 67 14.96 -25.79 -14.58
C ASP A 67 13.56 -25.53 -15.18
N ASN A 68 12.54 -25.44 -14.33
CA ASN A 68 11.15 -25.19 -14.70
C ASN A 68 10.77 -23.70 -14.72
N ILE A 69 11.65 -22.76 -14.35
CA ILE A 69 11.41 -21.31 -14.43
C ILE A 69 12.10 -20.74 -15.67
N LYS A 70 11.35 -20.61 -16.77
CA LYS A 70 11.83 -20.08 -18.05
C LYS A 70 11.10 -18.82 -18.50
N THR A 71 9.93 -18.57 -17.92
CA THR A 71 9.02 -17.50 -18.32
C THR A 71 8.70 -16.57 -17.16
N GLN A 72 8.35 -15.33 -17.47
CA GLN A 72 7.90 -14.37 -16.47
C GLN A 72 6.67 -14.88 -15.70
N ALA A 73 5.73 -15.57 -16.37
CA ALA A 73 4.59 -16.23 -15.73
C ALA A 73 5.01 -17.23 -14.64
N GLN A 74 5.98 -18.11 -14.95
CA GLN A 74 6.52 -19.07 -13.98
C GLN A 74 7.23 -18.38 -12.83
N LEU A 75 7.92 -17.27 -13.09
CA LEU A 75 8.56 -16.50 -12.04
C LEU A 75 7.53 -15.85 -11.09
N ILE A 76 6.44 -15.32 -11.63
CA ILE A 76 5.32 -14.81 -10.84
C ILE A 76 4.70 -15.94 -10.00
N GLY A 77 4.48 -17.11 -10.60
CA GLY A 77 4.01 -18.29 -9.87
C GLY A 77 4.95 -18.66 -8.73
N TYR A 78 6.25 -18.70 -8.99
CA TYR A 78 7.28 -19.04 -8.03
C TYR A 78 7.28 -18.10 -6.82
N ILE A 79 7.23 -16.78 -7.04
CA ILE A 79 7.21 -15.85 -5.90
C ILE A 79 5.89 -15.92 -5.11
N MET A 80 4.77 -16.16 -5.79
CA MET A 80 3.47 -16.33 -5.12
C MET A 80 3.41 -17.59 -4.26
N VAL A 81 4.08 -18.66 -4.69
CA VAL A 81 4.25 -19.89 -3.90
C VAL A 81 5.15 -19.62 -2.68
N GLY A 82 6.30 -18.96 -2.86
CA GLY A 82 7.16 -18.57 -1.74
C GLY A 82 6.47 -17.66 -0.71
N LEU A 83 5.62 -16.73 -1.18
CA LEU A 83 4.74 -15.93 -0.31
C LEU A 83 3.76 -16.81 0.45
N SER A 84 3.13 -17.78 -0.23
CA SER A 84 2.17 -18.69 0.40
C SER A 84 2.81 -19.50 1.53
N ASP A 85 4.00 -20.06 1.28
CA ASP A 85 4.74 -20.81 2.30
C ASP A 85 5.10 -19.91 3.49
N SER A 86 5.55 -18.69 3.24
CA SER A 86 5.87 -17.72 4.30
C SER A 86 4.64 -17.38 5.16
N VAL A 87 3.49 -17.14 4.52
CA VAL A 87 2.23 -16.84 5.21
C VAL A 87 1.74 -18.04 6.02
N MET A 88 1.82 -19.25 5.46
CA MET A 88 1.39 -20.48 6.14
C MET A 88 2.25 -20.78 7.35
N ILE A 89 3.58 -20.67 7.23
CA ILE A 89 4.51 -20.86 8.34
C ILE A 89 4.23 -19.86 9.47
N ASP A 90 3.95 -18.59 9.16
CA ASP A 90 3.58 -17.59 10.17
C ASP A 90 2.21 -17.85 10.80
N ALA A 91 1.21 -18.22 10.00
CA ALA A 91 -0.15 -18.46 10.46
C ALA A 91 -0.23 -19.69 11.39
N LEU A 92 0.53 -20.75 11.08
CA LEU A 92 0.54 -22.00 11.83
C LEU A 92 1.41 -21.97 13.10
N LYS A 93 2.01 -20.83 13.49
CA LYS A 93 2.87 -20.72 14.68
C LYS A 93 2.27 -21.30 15.98
N LYS A 94 0.94 -21.32 16.11
CA LYS A 94 0.24 -21.90 17.27
C LYS A 94 0.07 -23.43 17.18
N ASN A 95 0.06 -24.00 15.98
CA ASN A 95 -0.05 -25.44 15.74
C ASN A 95 1.27 -25.98 15.19
N LYS A 96 2.20 -26.31 16.10
CA LYS A 96 3.57 -26.74 15.75
C LYS A 96 3.61 -27.99 14.88
N SER A 97 2.65 -28.92 15.02
CA SER A 97 2.63 -30.15 14.23
C SER A 97 2.42 -29.85 12.75
N LEU A 98 1.36 -29.11 12.42
CA LEU A 98 1.07 -28.70 11.04
C LEU A 98 2.12 -27.73 10.50
N GLN A 99 2.67 -26.87 11.37
CA GLN A 99 3.77 -25.98 10.97
C GLN A 99 5.01 -26.77 10.53
N ASN A 100 5.40 -27.80 11.30
CA ASN A 100 6.55 -28.63 10.98
C ASN A 100 6.34 -29.41 9.67
N GLU A 101 5.15 -29.99 9.48
CA GLU A 101 4.78 -30.66 8.23
C GLU A 101 4.92 -29.70 7.01
N TRP A 102 4.47 -28.46 7.16
CA TRP A 102 4.62 -27.45 6.11
C TRP A 102 6.07 -27.04 5.87
N ILE A 103 6.89 -26.98 6.91
CA ILE A 103 8.33 -26.65 6.82
C ILE A 103 9.11 -27.79 6.15
N GLU A 104 8.74 -29.04 6.42
CA GLU A 104 9.37 -30.24 5.86
C GLU A 104 9.05 -30.40 4.38
N ASN A 105 7.80 -30.12 3.99
CA ASN A 105 7.37 -30.19 2.60
C ASN A 105 6.64 -28.92 2.15
N PRO A 106 7.35 -27.79 1.95
CA PRO A 106 6.74 -26.54 1.49
C PRO A 106 6.20 -26.69 0.06
N LEU A 107 5.22 -25.86 -0.31
CA LEU A 107 4.66 -25.85 -1.67
C LEU A 107 5.74 -25.55 -2.71
N GLU A 108 6.72 -24.72 -2.36
CA GLU A 108 7.85 -24.40 -3.21
C GLU A 108 8.61 -25.67 -3.63
N ASN A 109 8.90 -26.55 -2.68
CA ASN A 109 9.57 -27.82 -2.95
C ASN A 109 8.69 -28.77 -3.77
N GLU A 110 7.39 -28.79 -3.47
CA GLU A 110 6.45 -29.67 -4.16
C GLU A 110 6.24 -29.27 -5.64
N ILE A 111 6.18 -27.97 -5.94
CA ILE A 111 5.91 -27.45 -7.29
C ILE A 111 7.20 -27.27 -8.09
N PHE A 112 8.29 -26.81 -7.44
CA PHE A 112 9.53 -26.43 -8.11
C PHE A 112 10.72 -27.34 -7.78
N GLY A 113 10.54 -28.35 -6.93
CA GLY A 113 11.60 -29.30 -6.56
C GLY A 113 12.73 -28.69 -5.73
N ARG A 114 12.58 -27.44 -5.28
CA ARG A 114 13.60 -26.71 -4.52
C ARG A 114 12.95 -25.71 -3.57
N ARG A 115 13.61 -25.47 -2.43
CA ARG A 115 13.27 -24.42 -1.46
C ARG A 115 14.36 -23.35 -1.47
N SER A 116 14.23 -22.36 -2.34
CA SER A 116 15.25 -21.33 -2.58
C SER A 116 14.68 -19.94 -2.89
N SER A 117 13.38 -19.70 -2.73
CA SER A 117 12.77 -18.44 -3.17
C SER A 117 13.29 -17.24 -2.39
N GLY A 118 13.66 -17.46 -1.12
CA GLY A 118 14.31 -16.45 -0.27
C GLY A 118 15.76 -16.20 -0.69
N ASP A 119 16.55 -17.26 -0.89
CA ASP A 119 17.97 -17.15 -1.23
C ASP A 119 18.20 -16.56 -2.62
N LEU A 120 17.32 -16.91 -3.56
CA LEU A 120 17.36 -16.41 -4.93
C LEU A 120 16.67 -15.04 -5.08
N PHE A 121 16.02 -14.53 -4.03
CA PHE A 121 15.22 -13.31 -4.13
C PHE A 121 16.02 -12.11 -4.66
N ASP A 122 17.29 -11.96 -4.26
CA ASP A 122 18.16 -10.90 -4.77
C ASP A 122 18.39 -11.03 -6.30
N SER A 123 18.52 -12.26 -6.82
CA SER A 123 18.61 -12.52 -8.27
C SER A 123 17.27 -12.28 -8.97
N LEU A 124 16.16 -12.66 -8.34
CA LEU A 124 14.80 -12.42 -8.84
C LEU A 124 14.46 -10.93 -8.93
N MET A 125 14.94 -10.16 -7.97
CA MET A 125 14.78 -8.71 -7.91
C MET A 125 15.37 -8.04 -9.15
N ILE A 126 16.54 -8.49 -9.62
CA ILE A 126 17.17 -7.91 -10.81
C ILE A 126 16.27 -8.05 -12.05
N GLU A 127 15.63 -9.21 -12.22
CA GLU A 127 14.67 -9.43 -13.32
C GLU A 127 13.43 -8.54 -13.15
N SER A 128 12.98 -8.31 -11.91
CA SER A 128 11.83 -7.44 -11.63
C SER A 128 12.07 -5.97 -11.99
N GLU A 129 13.33 -5.51 -12.01
CA GLU A 129 13.66 -4.14 -12.41
C GLU A 129 13.44 -3.89 -13.91
N SER A 130 13.44 -4.95 -14.71
CA SER A 130 13.22 -4.88 -16.16
C SER A 130 11.75 -4.88 -16.56
N SER A 131 10.84 -5.20 -15.63
CA SER A 131 9.41 -5.40 -15.91
C SER A 131 8.56 -4.82 -14.79
N GLN A 132 7.80 -3.75 -15.10
CA GLN A 132 6.92 -3.11 -14.13
C GLN A 132 5.92 -4.09 -13.48
N ASP A 133 5.39 -5.03 -14.26
CA ASP A 133 4.46 -6.05 -13.76
C ASP A 133 5.11 -6.94 -12.70
N LEU A 134 6.36 -7.35 -12.92
CA LEU A 134 7.11 -8.13 -11.92
C LEU A 134 7.38 -7.28 -10.67
N ALA A 135 7.80 -6.03 -10.85
CA ALA A 135 8.05 -5.12 -9.74
C ALA A 135 6.80 -4.94 -8.86
N GLU A 136 5.61 -4.86 -9.47
CA GLU A 136 4.34 -4.69 -8.74
C GLU A 136 3.97 -5.94 -7.93
N VAL A 137 4.09 -7.13 -8.53
CA VAL A 137 3.87 -8.41 -7.84
C VAL A 137 4.86 -8.59 -6.70
N PHE A 138 6.15 -8.34 -6.93
CA PHE A 138 7.20 -8.49 -5.92
C PHE A 138 7.00 -7.51 -4.78
N TYR A 139 6.70 -6.25 -5.09
CA TYR A 139 6.39 -5.26 -4.07
C TYR A 139 5.16 -5.66 -3.24
N GLY A 140 4.11 -6.18 -3.90
CA GLY A 140 2.93 -6.72 -3.24
C GLY A 140 3.27 -7.87 -2.29
N ALA A 141 4.08 -8.83 -2.72
CA ALA A 141 4.52 -9.96 -1.89
C ALA A 141 5.31 -9.48 -0.66
N LEU A 142 6.25 -8.53 -0.82
CA LEU A 142 6.97 -7.92 0.30
C LEU A 142 6.03 -7.19 1.27
N CYS A 143 5.00 -6.50 0.75
CA CYS A 143 4.01 -5.82 1.58
C CYS A 143 3.11 -6.79 2.36
N MET A 144 2.89 -8.00 1.85
CA MET A 144 2.11 -9.06 2.49
C MET A 144 2.91 -9.83 3.56
N GLY A 145 4.21 -9.54 3.70
CA GLY A 145 5.06 -10.12 4.74
C GLY A 145 6.01 -11.21 4.25
N PHE A 146 6.23 -11.35 2.94
CA PHE A 146 7.36 -12.15 2.44
C PHE A 146 8.68 -11.52 2.87
N THR A 147 9.52 -12.28 3.56
CA THR A 147 10.81 -11.83 4.08
C THR A 147 11.88 -12.88 3.77
N TYR A 148 13.00 -12.44 3.21
CA TYR A 148 14.16 -13.31 2.96
C TYR A 148 15.38 -12.93 3.82
N ASP A 149 15.51 -11.64 4.13
CA ASP A 149 16.40 -11.07 5.15
C ASP A 149 15.79 -9.74 5.62
N ASN A 150 15.70 -9.47 6.92
CA ASN A 150 14.97 -8.32 7.45
C ASN A 150 15.52 -6.97 6.96
N GLU A 151 16.83 -6.81 6.84
CA GLU A 151 17.44 -5.56 6.37
C GLU A 151 17.34 -5.45 4.85
N LYS A 152 17.67 -6.52 4.14
CA LYS A 152 17.57 -6.53 2.67
C LYS A 152 16.13 -6.36 2.19
N THR A 153 15.15 -6.92 2.89
CA THR A 153 13.72 -6.77 2.56
C THR A 153 13.29 -5.30 2.60
N LYS A 154 13.76 -4.51 3.58
CA LYS A 154 13.46 -3.07 3.65
C LYS A 154 14.06 -2.32 2.46
N VAL A 155 15.30 -2.64 2.11
CA VAL A 155 16.00 -2.05 0.97
C VAL A 155 15.31 -2.41 -0.35
N ALA A 156 14.98 -3.69 -0.55
CA ALA A 156 14.28 -4.20 -1.72
C ALA A 156 12.90 -3.54 -1.87
N LYS A 157 12.12 -3.44 -0.78
CA LYS A 157 10.82 -2.77 -0.79
C LYS A 157 10.94 -1.30 -1.21
N LYS A 158 11.93 -0.58 -0.70
CA LYS A 158 12.20 0.82 -1.10
C LYS A 158 12.62 0.93 -2.56
N ARG A 159 13.46 0.01 -3.05
CA ARG A 159 13.94 -0.02 -4.44
C ARG A 159 12.80 -0.28 -5.42
N LEU A 160 11.98 -1.33 -5.20
CA LEU A 160 10.81 -1.62 -6.04
C LEU A 160 9.82 -0.47 -6.04
N PHE A 161 9.59 0.14 -4.87
CA PHE A 161 8.70 1.28 -4.76
C PHE A 161 9.13 2.49 -5.60
N GLN A 162 10.44 2.70 -5.81
CA GLN A 162 10.96 3.76 -6.67
C GLN A 162 10.78 3.47 -8.17
N ILE A 163 10.69 2.18 -8.53
CA ILE A 163 10.54 1.71 -9.92
C ILE A 163 9.07 1.74 -10.35
N LEU A 164 8.15 1.50 -9.41
CA LEU A 164 6.72 1.58 -9.69
C LEU A 164 6.32 3.01 -10.08
N PRO A 165 5.67 3.22 -11.24
CA PRO A 165 5.23 4.56 -11.64
C PRO A 165 4.20 5.11 -10.65
N ASP A 166 3.95 6.42 -10.71
CA ASP A 166 2.97 7.18 -9.89
C ASP A 166 1.52 6.64 -9.90
N SER A 167 1.27 5.52 -10.56
CA SER A 167 0.04 4.74 -10.64
C SER A 167 -0.49 4.21 -9.29
N ILE A 168 0.37 4.08 -8.27
CA ILE A 168 -0.06 3.99 -6.87
C ILE A 168 -0.31 5.42 -6.42
N THR A 169 -1.56 5.88 -6.54
CA THR A 169 -2.01 7.18 -6.01
C THR A 169 -1.40 7.42 -4.64
N LYS A 170 -0.80 8.60 -4.44
CA LYS A 170 -0.04 8.98 -3.23
C LYS A 170 -0.68 8.54 -1.90
N ASN A 171 -2.00 8.40 -1.83
CA ASN A 171 -2.73 7.97 -0.64
C ASN A 171 -2.60 6.46 -0.31
N ASN A 172 -2.43 5.58 -1.31
CA ASN A 172 -2.20 4.14 -1.06
C ASN A 172 -0.73 3.84 -0.69
N LYS A 173 0.17 4.83 -0.86
CA LYS A 173 1.59 4.75 -0.44
C LYS A 173 1.75 4.67 1.09
N TYR A 174 0.70 4.95 1.88
CA TYR A 174 0.73 5.04 3.34
C TYR A 174 0.15 3.82 4.08
N LEU A 175 -0.41 2.84 3.37
CA LEU A 175 -1.21 1.77 3.98
C LEU A 175 -0.53 0.39 4.04
N SER A 176 0.79 0.31 3.82
CA SER A 176 1.54 -0.95 4.02
C SER A 176 1.44 -1.42 5.48
N PRO A 177 0.77 -2.55 5.79
CA PRO A 177 0.72 -3.06 7.15
C PRO A 177 2.11 -3.56 7.54
N GLY A 178 2.77 -2.90 8.50
CA GLY A 178 4.07 -3.32 9.03
C GLY A 178 5.29 -2.49 8.62
N SER A 179 5.14 -1.37 7.89
CA SER A 179 6.26 -0.43 7.75
C SER A 179 6.41 0.39 9.04
N SER A 180 7.50 0.19 9.79
CA SER A 180 7.87 1.04 10.93
C SER A 180 8.11 2.50 10.52
N GLU A 181 8.36 2.74 9.22
CA GLU A 181 8.54 4.05 8.65
C GLU A 181 7.74 4.12 7.34
N ALA A 182 6.81 5.08 7.27
CA ALA A 182 6.22 5.46 6.01
C ALA A 182 7.37 5.91 5.08
N VAL A 183 7.36 5.48 3.82
CA VAL A 183 8.25 6.05 2.82
C VAL A 183 7.78 7.48 2.59
N CYS A 184 8.20 8.40 3.45
CA CYS A 184 7.93 9.81 3.33
C CYS A 184 8.62 10.25 2.05
N ALA A 185 7.84 10.46 0.99
CA ALA A 185 8.22 11.41 -0.05
C ALA A 185 8.73 12.66 0.67
N LYS A 186 9.88 13.22 0.22
CA LYS A 186 10.47 14.45 0.76
C LYS A 186 9.34 15.38 1.16
N GLU A 187 9.09 15.49 2.46
CA GLU A 187 7.99 16.31 2.95
C GLU A 187 8.23 17.68 2.34
N LYS A 188 7.27 18.16 1.56
CA LYS A 188 7.18 19.60 1.32
C LYS A 188 6.85 20.18 2.68
N LYS A 189 7.89 20.42 3.49
CA LYS A 189 7.77 21.06 4.77
C LYS A 189 7.06 22.37 4.51
N LEU A 190 5.79 22.43 4.92
CA LEU A 190 5.11 23.70 5.06
C LEU A 190 6.01 24.56 5.95
N PRO A 191 6.23 25.85 5.61
CA PRO A 191 7.10 26.69 6.41
C PRO A 191 6.62 26.64 7.86
N PRO A 192 7.54 26.52 8.84
CA PRO A 192 7.26 26.14 10.23
C PRO A 192 6.29 27.08 10.98
N TYR A 193 5.90 28.19 10.37
CA TYR A 193 5.01 29.20 10.94
C TYR A 193 3.71 29.40 10.17
N PHE A 194 3.43 28.65 9.10
CA PHE A 194 2.25 28.89 8.25
C PHE A 194 0.93 28.87 9.03
N GLY A 195 0.79 27.93 9.98
CA GLY A 195 -0.40 27.86 10.84
C GLY A 195 -0.54 29.07 11.77
N TYR A 196 0.57 29.51 12.37
CA TYR A 196 0.58 30.66 13.27
C TYR A 196 0.36 31.98 12.53
N THR A 197 0.98 32.17 11.37
CA THR A 197 0.82 33.38 10.55
C THR A 197 -0.61 33.49 10.00
N ALA A 198 -1.18 32.40 9.49
CA ALA A 198 -2.56 32.38 9.01
C ALA A 198 -3.56 32.72 10.15
N THR A 199 -3.34 32.16 11.34
CA THR A 199 -4.18 32.44 12.52
C THR A 199 -4.06 33.91 12.94
N PHE A 200 -2.84 34.44 13.03
CA PHE A 200 -2.61 35.82 13.41
C PHE A 200 -3.21 36.82 12.40
N VAL A 201 -3.06 36.55 11.10
CA VAL A 201 -3.67 37.37 10.05
C VAL A 201 -5.20 37.34 10.17
N MET A 202 -5.81 36.19 10.40
CA MET A 202 -7.26 36.09 10.56
C MET A 202 -7.76 36.87 11.79
N ILE A 203 -7.04 36.81 12.91
CA ILE A 203 -7.35 37.59 14.11
C ILE A 203 -7.23 39.09 13.82
N ALA A 204 -6.14 39.53 13.19
CA ALA A 204 -5.94 40.94 12.85
C ALA A 204 -7.04 41.47 11.92
N VAL A 205 -7.42 40.70 10.90
CA VAL A 205 -8.52 41.05 9.98
C VAL A 205 -9.85 41.13 10.72
N SER A 206 -10.11 40.20 11.65
CA SER A 206 -11.35 40.19 12.45
C SER A 206 -11.45 41.42 13.36
N ILE A 207 -10.35 41.80 14.01
CA ILE A 207 -10.28 43.02 14.83
C ILE A 207 -10.52 44.26 13.97
N LEU A 208 -9.86 44.36 12.82
CA LEU A 208 -10.03 45.49 11.91
C LEU A 208 -11.48 45.59 11.42
N PHE A 209 -12.08 44.48 11.04
CA PHE A 209 -13.48 44.42 10.60
C PHE A 209 -14.44 44.85 11.71
N TYR A 210 -14.20 44.41 12.95
CA TYR A 210 -14.98 44.84 14.12
C TYR A 210 -14.88 46.35 14.35
N LEU A 211 -13.68 46.93 14.28
CA LEU A 211 -13.47 48.36 14.47
C LEU A 211 -14.17 49.19 13.39
N ILE A 212 -14.08 48.78 12.12
CA ILE A 212 -14.77 49.46 11.01
C ILE A 212 -16.29 49.38 11.21
N SER A 213 -16.82 48.19 11.47
CA SER A 213 -18.26 47.97 11.66
C SER A 213 -18.80 48.76 12.84
N SER A 214 -18.06 48.80 13.95
CA SER A 214 -18.42 49.56 15.15
C SER A 214 -18.48 51.06 14.88
N ASN A 215 -17.48 51.63 14.19
CA ASN A 215 -17.49 53.05 13.84
C ASN A 215 -18.64 53.42 12.89
N VAL A 216 -18.93 52.57 11.90
CA VAL A 216 -20.07 52.77 11.00
C VAL A 216 -21.38 52.76 11.78
N LEU A 217 -21.55 51.81 12.70
CA LEU A 217 -22.77 51.69 13.51
C LEU A 217 -22.97 52.91 14.42
N TRP A 218 -21.91 53.38 15.08
CA TRP A 218 -21.95 54.58 15.90
C TRP A 218 -22.30 55.82 15.10
N LYS A 219 -21.75 55.95 13.89
CA LYS A 219 -22.07 57.06 13.00
C LYS A 219 -23.56 57.06 12.62
N ILE A 220 -24.08 55.89 12.18
CA ILE A 220 -25.50 55.74 11.82
C ILE A 220 -26.40 56.08 13.02
N ALA A 221 -26.10 55.54 14.20
CA ALA A 221 -26.89 55.82 15.41
C ALA A 221 -26.87 57.31 15.78
N THR A 222 -25.72 57.97 15.65
CA THR A 222 -25.59 59.41 15.95
C THR A 222 -26.36 60.26 14.95
N ASP A 223 -26.28 59.92 13.66
CA ASP A 223 -27.02 60.61 12.60
C ASP A 223 -28.54 60.45 12.80
N ASP A 224 -29.00 59.27 13.20
CA ASP A 224 -30.42 58.99 13.48
C ASP A 224 -30.95 59.75 14.71
N ILE A 225 -30.17 59.77 15.80
CA ILE A 225 -30.48 60.59 16.99
C ILE A 225 -30.56 62.06 16.62
N ARG A 226 -29.61 62.56 15.83
CA ARG A 226 -29.58 63.97 15.41
C ARG A 226 -30.79 64.33 14.56
N ASN A 227 -31.13 63.50 13.56
CA ASN A 227 -32.30 63.73 12.71
C ASN A 227 -33.59 63.73 13.54
N THR A 228 -33.72 62.78 14.47
CA THR A 228 -34.88 62.72 15.38
C THR A 228 -34.99 63.95 16.26
N ALA A 229 -33.86 64.43 16.81
CA ALA A 229 -33.82 65.64 17.62
C ALA A 229 -34.17 66.90 16.80
N GLU A 230 -33.72 66.99 15.55
CA GLU A 230 -34.09 68.09 14.64
C GLU A 230 -35.59 68.09 14.31
N ILE A 231 -36.20 66.91 14.08
CA ILE A 231 -37.65 66.77 13.85
C ILE A 231 -38.45 67.19 15.09
N ILE A 232 -38.08 66.72 16.28
CA ILE A 232 -38.75 67.09 17.54
C ILE A 232 -38.69 68.61 17.73
N ARG A 233 -37.54 69.23 17.49
CA ARG A 233 -37.36 70.68 17.61
C ARG A 233 -38.21 71.47 16.63
N GLN A 234 -38.43 70.97 15.42
CA GLN A 234 -39.33 71.60 14.45
C GLN A 234 -40.79 71.55 14.92
N LEU A 235 -41.22 70.42 15.50
CA LEU A 235 -42.57 70.25 16.04
C LEU A 235 -42.86 71.10 17.27
N GLU A 236 -41.86 71.50 18.05
CA GLU A 236 -42.04 72.40 19.21
C GLU A 236 -42.19 73.89 18.83
N VAL A 237 -41.82 74.27 17.60
CA VAL A 237 -41.84 75.67 17.13
C VAL A 237 -43.13 76.02 16.36
N GLU A 238 -43.90 75.03 15.93
CA GLU A 238 -45.28 75.18 15.40
C GLU A 238 -46.33 75.18 16.53
#